data_AF-A0A7W0ZB64-F1
#
_entry.id   AF-A0A7W0ZB64-F1
#
_cell.length_a   1.000
_cell.length_b   1.000
_cell.length_c   1.000
_cell.angle_alpha   90.00
_cell.angle_beta   90.00
_cell.angle_gamma   90.00
#
_symmetry.space_group_name_H-M   'P 1'
#
loop_
_entity.id
_entity.type
_entity.pdbx_description
1 polymer ?
#
loop_
_entity_poly.entity_id
_entity_poly.type
_entity_poly.pdbx_seq_one_letter_code
_entity_poly.pdbx_strand_id
1 'polypeptide(L)'
;MSDPGGALEAIERVVNRGGEADDVLRDVVRVLHERGFSYAAVSFVEGDRLVPGPSAGREADGIEAPVVFGGSQVATFELATDDGELVRRIATLISPYALVGWDTGGEAWTP
;
A
#
# COMPACT_ATOMS: atom_id res chain seq x y z
N MET A 1 19.06 -4.25 7.59
CA MET A 1 18.76 -5.34 6.65
C MET A 1 17.27 -5.59 6.77
N SER A 2 16.50 -5.20 5.76
CA SER A 2 15.06 -5.52 5.72
C SER A 2 14.91 -7.03 5.59
N ASP A 3 14.00 -7.63 6.36
CA ASP A 3 13.67 -9.07 6.32
C ASP A 3 12.37 -9.26 5.52
N PRO A 4 12.44 -9.70 4.24
CA PRO A 4 11.26 -9.84 3.38
C PRO A 4 10.22 -10.81 3.93
N GLY A 5 10.66 -11.90 4.59
CA GLY A 5 9.76 -12.88 5.20
C GLY A 5 8.98 -12.27 6.37
N GLY A 6 9.69 -11.58 7.25
CA GLY A 6 9.08 -10.86 8.37
C GLY A 6 8.17 -9.70 7.95
N ALA A 7 8.43 -9.07 6.81
CA ALA A 7 7.58 -8.00 6.27
C ALA A 7 6.22 -8.54 5.80
N LEU A 8 6.22 -9.62 5.01
CA LEU A 8 4.98 -10.21 4.49
C LEU A 8 4.09 -10.71 5.63
N GLU A 9 4.65 -11.42 6.61
CA GLU A 9 3.91 -11.87 7.79
C GLU A 9 3.29 -10.70 8.57
N ALA A 10 4.00 -9.56 8.65
CA ALA A 10 3.49 -8.40 9.36
C ALA A 10 2.29 -7.78 8.63
N ILE A 11 2.36 -7.70 7.30
CA ILE A 11 1.27 -7.22 6.47
C ILE A 11 0.06 -8.15 6.53
N GLU A 12 0.28 -9.47 6.48
CA GLU A 12 -0.79 -10.44 6.66
C GLU A 12 -1.49 -10.27 8.01
N ARG A 13 -0.75 -9.97 9.09
CA ARG A 13 -1.37 -9.69 10.40
C ARG A 13 -2.20 -8.41 10.41
N VAL A 14 -1.77 -7.36 9.69
CA VAL A 14 -2.56 -6.12 9.55
C VAL A 14 -3.84 -6.42 8.78
N VAL A 15 -3.74 -7.06 7.61
CA VAL A 15 -4.88 -7.43 6.76
C VAL A 15 -5.85 -8.34 7.51
N ASN A 16 -5.34 -9.36 8.20
CA ASN A 16 -6.18 -10.30 8.97
C ASN A 16 -6.85 -9.66 10.20
N ARG A 17 -6.26 -8.60 10.77
CA ARG A 17 -6.94 -7.80 11.81
C ARG A 17 -8.16 -7.09 11.22
N GLY A 18 -8.08 -6.69 9.96
CA GLY A 18 -9.10 -5.90 9.28
C GLY A 18 -9.25 -4.50 9.86
N GLY A 19 -10.35 -3.84 9.49
CA GLY A 19 -10.64 -2.45 9.86
C GLY A 19 -11.22 -1.69 8.67
N GLU A 20 -11.35 -0.38 8.83
CA GLU A 20 -11.62 0.51 7.71
C GLU A 20 -10.46 0.45 6.72
N ALA A 21 -10.77 0.54 5.43
CA ALA A 21 -9.80 0.25 4.40
C ALA A 21 -8.64 1.24 4.37
N ASP A 22 -8.92 2.51 4.64
CA ASP A 22 -7.91 3.55 4.75
C ASP A 22 -6.99 3.34 5.97
N ASP A 23 -7.55 2.93 7.10
CA ASP A 23 -6.78 2.55 8.30
C ASP A 23 -5.88 1.35 8.04
N VAL A 24 -6.38 0.33 7.34
CA VAL A 24 -5.57 -0.83 6.94
C VAL A 24 -4.40 -0.40 6.03
N LEU A 25 -4.64 0.46 5.04
CA LEU A 25 -3.58 0.93 4.14
C LEU A 25 -2.55 1.82 4.87
N ARG A 26 -2.99 2.69 5.80
CA ARG A 26 -2.10 3.48 6.68
C ARG A 26 -1.23 2.57 7.55
N ASP A 27 -1.83 1.55 8.14
CA ASP A 27 -1.12 0.57 8.97
C ASP A 27 -0.08 -0.20 8.15
N VAL A 28 -0.40 -0.59 6.90
CA VAL A 28 0.54 -1.27 5.99
C VAL A 28 1.79 -0.43 5.74
N VAL A 29 1.65 0.82 5.27
CA VAL A 29 2.82 1.67 4.96
C VAL A 29 3.63 1.99 6.22
N ARG A 30 2.96 2.19 7.36
CA ARG A 30 3.62 2.40 8.65
C ARG A 30 4.44 1.18 9.07
N VAL A 31 3.87 -0.02 9.02
CA VAL A 31 4.55 -1.26 9.40
C VAL A 31 5.76 -1.52 8.51
N LEU A 32 5.68 -1.24 7.21
CA LEU A 32 6.84 -1.36 6.31
C LEU A 32 7.95 -0.39 6.70
N HIS A 33 7.62 0.85 6.99
CA HIS A 33 8.61 1.82 7.45
C HIS A 33 9.24 1.42 8.78
N GLU A 34 8.45 0.96 9.76
CA GLU A 34 8.93 0.42 11.05
C GLU A 34 9.85 -0.81 10.89
N ARG A 35 9.68 -1.56 9.80
CA ARG A 35 10.51 -2.72 9.43
C ARG A 35 11.83 -2.32 8.74
N GLY A 36 12.04 -1.04 8.48
CA GLY A 36 13.29 -0.50 7.95
C GLY A 36 13.31 -0.24 6.45
N PHE A 37 12.17 -0.33 5.75
CA PHE A 37 12.06 0.21 4.40
C PHE A 37 12.04 1.74 4.46
N SER A 38 12.85 2.41 3.64
CA SER A 38 13.01 3.87 3.70
C SER A 38 11.81 4.64 3.17
N TYR A 39 11.00 3.99 2.33
CA TYR A 39 9.80 4.55 1.72
C TYR A 39 8.79 3.46 1.39
N ALA A 40 7.51 3.73 1.64
CA ALA A 40 6.38 2.95 1.16
C ALA A 40 5.20 3.88 0.86
N ALA A 41 4.49 3.67 -0.24
CA ALA A 41 3.36 4.51 -0.61
C ALA A 41 2.28 3.76 -1.39
N VAL A 42 1.04 4.24 -1.28
CA VAL A 42 -0.09 3.83 -2.11
C VAL A 42 -0.63 5.07 -2.81
N SER A 43 -0.81 4.99 -4.13
CA SER A 43 -1.46 6.04 -4.93
C SER A 43 -2.66 5.46 -5.67
N PHE A 44 -3.82 6.11 -5.60
CA PHE A 44 -5.07 5.60 -6.17
C PHE A 44 -5.26 6.06 -7.61
N VAL A 45 -5.87 5.21 -8.44
CA VAL A 45 -6.27 5.58 -9.80
C VAL A 45 -7.60 6.34 -9.74
N GLU A 46 -7.58 7.60 -10.14
CA GLU A 46 -8.77 8.45 -10.28
C GLU A 46 -8.90 8.93 -11.72
N GLY A 47 -9.77 8.29 -12.49
CA GLY A 47 -9.89 8.56 -13.92
C GLY A 47 -8.59 8.23 -14.65
N ASP A 48 -7.92 9.26 -15.16
CA ASP A 48 -6.64 9.18 -15.87
C ASP A 48 -5.42 9.58 -15.03
N ARG A 49 -5.60 9.81 -13.72
CA ARG A 49 -4.56 10.31 -12.81
C ARG A 49 -4.31 9.37 -11.64
N LEU A 50 -3.09 9.45 -11.10
CA LEU A 50 -2.76 8.88 -9.81
C LEU A 50 -2.89 9.95 -8.74
N VAL A 51 -3.68 9.68 -7.71
CA VAL A 51 -3.87 10.55 -6.55
C VAL A 51 -3.11 9.97 -5.36
N PRO A 52 -2.23 10.75 -4.71
CA PRO A 52 -1.49 10.28 -3.55
C PRO A 52 -2.40 9.82 -2.41
N GLY A 53 -2.11 8.65 -1.85
CA GLY A 53 -2.73 8.10 -0.66
C GLY A 53 -1.74 8.02 0.52
N PRO A 54 -1.91 7.04 1.42
CA PRO A 54 -1.00 6.82 2.53
C PRO A 54 0.44 6.59 2.07
N SER A 55 1.38 7.23 2.76
CA SER A 55 2.81 7.00 2.58
C SER A 55 3.54 7.06 3.92
N ALA A 56 4.72 6.44 3.97
CA ALA A 56 5.59 6.46 5.13
C ALA A 56 7.06 6.52 4.70
N GLY A 57 7.85 7.27 5.46
CA GLY A 57 9.27 7.49 5.17
C GLY A 57 9.54 8.62 4.21
N ARG A 58 10.77 8.69 3.69
CA ARG A 58 11.20 9.71 2.74
C ARG A 58 11.28 9.09 1.36
N GLU A 59 10.64 9.73 0.39
CA GLU A 59 10.66 9.34 -1.03
C GLU A 59 12.08 8.96 -1.47
N ALA A 60 12.18 7.78 -2.07
CA ALA A 60 13.43 7.13 -2.45
C ALA A 60 13.15 6.16 -3.59
N ASP A 61 14.16 5.92 -4.44
CA ASP A 61 14.05 4.97 -5.54
C ASP A 61 13.60 3.59 -5.04
N GLY A 62 12.62 3.01 -5.71
CA GLY A 62 12.00 1.76 -5.32
C GLY A 62 11.37 1.01 -6.48
N ILE A 63 10.62 -0.03 -6.13
CA ILE A 63 9.82 -0.79 -7.09
C ILE A 63 8.36 -0.40 -6.90
N GLU A 64 7.71 -0.14 -8.03
CA GLU A 64 6.27 0.05 -8.13
C GLU A 64 5.60 -1.23 -8.64
N ALA A 65 4.41 -1.52 -8.12
CA ALA A 65 3.53 -2.57 -8.65
C ALA A 65 2.09 -2.08 -8.75
N PRO A 66 1.35 -2.49 -9.80
CA PRO A 66 -0.07 -2.19 -9.89
C PRO A 66 -0.83 -2.97 -8.83
N VAL A 67 -1.76 -2.30 -8.16
CA VAL A 67 -2.77 -2.92 -7.30
C VAL A 67 -3.98 -3.17 -8.18
N VAL A 68 -4.23 -4.44 -8.49
CA VAL A 68 -5.31 -4.87 -9.38
C VAL A 68 -6.44 -5.47 -8.55
N PHE A 69 -7.65 -4.95 -8.73
CA PHE A 69 -8.87 -5.50 -8.15
C PHE A 69 -9.93 -5.69 -9.23
N GLY A 70 -10.59 -6.86 -9.26
CA GLY A 70 -11.60 -7.16 -10.27
C GLY A 70 -11.10 -7.09 -11.72
N GLY A 71 -9.80 -7.29 -11.95
CA GLY A 71 -9.16 -7.19 -13.28
C GLY A 71 -8.80 -5.78 -13.72
N SER A 72 -9.08 -4.75 -12.92
CA SER A 72 -8.72 -3.36 -13.19
C SER A 72 -7.65 -2.88 -12.21
N GLN A 73 -6.71 -2.05 -12.69
CA GLN A 73 -5.80 -1.36 -11.78
C GLN A 73 -6.55 -0.26 -11.05
N VAL A 74 -6.53 -0.31 -9.72
CA VAL A 74 -7.26 0.62 -8.84
C VAL A 74 -6.30 1.49 -8.03
N ALA A 75 -5.05 1.05 -7.88
CA ALA A 75 -3.99 1.82 -7.24
C ALA A 75 -2.61 1.37 -7.76
N THR A 76 -1.58 2.08 -7.35
CA THR A 76 -0.17 1.73 -7.47
C THR A 76 0.41 1.65 -6.07
N PHE A 77 1.18 0.60 -5.79
CA PHE A 77 1.93 0.44 -4.54
C PHE A 77 3.42 0.57 -4.83
N GLU A 78 4.12 1.37 -4.04
CA GLU A 78 5.55 1.62 -4.16
C GLU A 78 6.25 1.28 -2.86
N LEU A 79 7.44 0.67 -2.98
CA LEU A 79 8.30 0.32 -1.85
C LEU A 79 9.77 0.51 -2.23
N ALA A 80 10.54 1.20 -1.39
CA ALA A 80 11.99 1.32 -1.54
C ALA A 80 12.70 0.00 -1.19
N THR A 81 12.75 -0.89 -2.18
CA THR A 81 13.38 -2.22 -2.14
C THR A 81 13.78 -2.64 -3.55
N ASP A 82 14.71 -3.59 -3.67
CA ASP A 82 15.04 -4.28 -4.92
C ASP A 82 14.28 -5.62 -5.10
N ASP A 83 13.52 -6.03 -4.08
CA ASP A 83 12.69 -7.24 -4.11
C ASP A 83 11.33 -7.01 -4.77
N GLY A 84 11.28 -7.15 -6.09
CA GLY A 84 10.03 -6.98 -6.84
C GLY A 84 8.98 -8.06 -6.58
N GLU A 85 9.36 -9.23 -6.07
CA GLU A 85 8.40 -10.27 -5.72
C GLU A 85 7.63 -9.90 -4.44
N LEU A 86 8.34 -9.40 -3.43
CA LEU A 86 7.73 -8.84 -2.23
C LEU A 86 6.72 -7.75 -2.56
N VAL A 87 7.10 -6.78 -3.41
CA VAL A 87 6.22 -5.66 -3.79
C VAL A 87 4.95 -6.15 -4.47
N ARG A 88 5.05 -7.08 -5.43
CA ARG A 88 3.86 -7.65 -6.10
C ARG A 88 2.96 -8.43 -5.15
N ARG A 89 3.54 -9.16 -4.19
CA ARG A 89 2.77 -9.90 -3.17
C ARG A 89 2.02 -8.96 -2.26
N ILE A 90 2.67 -7.90 -1.77
CA ILE A 90 2.01 -6.88 -0.93
C ILE A 90 0.90 -6.17 -1.71
N ALA A 91 1.18 -5.74 -2.95
CA ALA A 91 0.17 -5.11 -3.82
C ALA A 91 -1.07 -6.01 -4.01
N THR A 92 -0.87 -7.33 -4.12
CA THR A 92 -1.97 -8.30 -4.18
C THR A 92 -2.75 -8.36 -2.88
N LEU A 93 -2.06 -8.44 -1.73
CA LEU A 93 -2.68 -8.54 -0.40
C LEU A 93 -3.54 -7.31 -0.05
N ILE A 94 -3.10 -6.11 -0.44
CA ILE A 94 -3.81 -4.87 -0.12
C ILE A 94 -4.93 -4.54 -1.11
N SER A 95 -5.02 -5.25 -2.23
CA SER A 95 -6.00 -4.97 -3.30
C SER A 95 -7.46 -4.85 -2.84
N PRO A 96 -7.97 -5.63 -1.86
CA PRO A 96 -9.35 -5.49 -1.40
C PRO A 96 -9.63 -4.15 -0.69
N TYR A 97 -8.61 -3.52 -0.14
CA TYR A 97 -8.72 -2.26 0.59
C TYR A 97 -8.54 -1.04 -0.31
N ALA A 98 -8.00 -1.23 -1.51
CA ALA A 98 -7.76 -0.13 -2.45
C ALA A 98 -9.04 0.40 -3.15
N LEU A 99 -10.16 -0.31 -3.05
CA LEU A 99 -11.45 0.12 -3.61
C LEU A 99 -12.27 1.02 -2.70
N VAL A 100 -12.16 0.84 -1.39
CA VAL A 100 -13.15 1.34 -0.43
C VAL A 100 -12.95 2.83 -0.09
N GLY A 101 -11.78 3.40 -0.44
CA GLY A 101 -11.51 4.83 -0.29
C GLY A 101 -12.24 5.74 -1.28
N TRP A 102 -12.97 5.19 -2.27
CA TRP A 102 -13.63 5.99 -3.31
C TRP A 102 -15.17 6.01 -3.27
N ASP A 103 -15.82 5.10 -2.51
CA ASP A 103 -17.29 4.95 -2.54
C ASP A 103 -18.00 5.13 -1.18
N THR A 104 -17.37 5.78 -0.20
CA THR A 104 -18.00 6.05 1.11
C THR A 104 -18.45 7.50 1.34
N GLY A 105 -18.42 8.37 0.33
CA GLY A 105 -19.11 9.65 0.42
C GLY A 105 -18.35 10.80 1.10
N GLY A 106 -17.04 10.91 0.86
CA GLY A 106 -16.39 12.23 0.76
C GLY A 106 -16.05 12.96 2.05
N GLU A 107 -15.34 12.32 2.98
CA GLU A 107 -14.48 13.08 3.90
C GLU A 107 -13.03 13.03 3.41
N ALA A 108 -12.44 14.22 3.26
CA ALA A 108 -11.12 14.41 2.68
C ALA A 108 -10.03 13.90 3.62
N TRP A 109 -9.15 13.06 3.10
CA TRP A 109 -7.87 12.78 3.76
C TRP A 109 -7.10 14.10 3.89
N THR A 110 -6.90 14.55 5.13
CA THR A 110 -6.08 15.74 5.45
C THR A 110 -4.71 15.27 5.95
N PRO A 111 -3.61 15.79 5.41
CA PRO A 111 -2.25 15.40 5.79
C PRO A 111 -1.88 15.78 7.22
#